data_AF-A0A2H0B074-F1
#
_entry.id   AF-A0A2H0B074-F1
#
_cell.length_a   1.000
_cell.length_b   1.000
_cell.length_c   1.000
_cell.angle_alpha   90.00
_cell.angle_beta   90.00
_cell.angle_gamma   90.00
#
_symmetry.space_group_name_H-M   'P 1'
#
loop_
_entity.id
_entity.type
_entity.pdbx_description
1 polymer ?
#
loop_
_entity_poly.entity_id
_entity_poly.type
_entity_poly.pdbx_seq_one_letter_code
_entity_poly.pdbx_strand_id
1 'polypeptide(L)'
;MPRIGGVAIFTSFLLVSLIYFAAIAPGAEIAQGHWFGLDKKIVGIWLASLVVVTVMLIDDLKGLSALVKLFFQLIAVGVIIASGIGIDFLSNPFGPAINLNSVYIPVNLFGTTYHFSLWSDLLTAVWLIGMMNVVNFIDGV
;
A
#
# COMPACT_ATOMS: atom_id res chain seq x y z
N MET A 1 -24.33 15.89 4.95
CA MET A 1 -23.39 15.34 5.95
C MET A 1 -21.98 15.61 5.47
N PRO A 2 -21.05 16.14 6.29
CA PRO A 2 -19.66 16.33 5.87
C PRO A 2 -18.99 14.97 5.62
N ARG A 3 -18.46 14.72 4.41
CA ARG A 3 -17.86 13.43 3.99
C ARG A 3 -16.32 13.47 3.89
N ILE A 4 -15.67 14.52 4.41
CA ILE A 4 -14.24 14.82 4.12
C ILE A 4 -13.32 14.44 5.32
N GLY A 5 -13.84 13.77 6.35
CA GLY A 5 -13.06 13.40 7.54
C GLY A 5 -11.81 12.56 7.20
N GLY A 6 -11.92 11.64 6.25
CA GLY A 6 -10.79 10.80 5.80
C GLY A 6 -9.64 11.61 5.19
N VAL A 7 -9.93 12.71 4.48
CA VAL A 7 -8.89 13.58 3.91
C VAL A 7 -8.10 14.26 5.01
N ALA A 8 -8.76 14.74 6.07
CA ALA A 8 -8.09 15.36 7.20
C ALA A 8 -7.11 14.39 7.89
N ILE A 9 -7.56 13.16 8.15
CA ILE A 9 -6.73 12.09 8.75
C ILE A 9 -5.51 11.82 7.87
N PHE A 10 -5.73 11.63 6.56
CA PHE A 10 -4.64 11.40 5.61
C PHE A 10 -3.65 12.57 5.57
N THR A 11 -4.12 13.81 5.50
CA THR A 11 -3.23 14.98 5.47
C THR A 11 -2.39 15.08 6.73
N SER A 12 -2.97 14.80 7.90
CA SER A 12 -2.22 14.77 9.17
C SER A 12 -1.16 13.67 9.17
N PHE A 13 -1.53 12.46 8.76
CA PHE A 13 -0.58 11.35 8.63
C PHE A 13 0.58 11.69 7.67
N LEU A 14 0.26 12.22 6.49
CA LEU A 14 1.24 12.56 5.47
C LEU A 14 2.19 13.65 5.96
N LEU A 15 1.67 14.75 6.53
CA LEU A 15 2.49 15.85 7.03
C LEU A 15 3.38 15.42 8.20
N VAL A 16 2.83 14.71 9.19
CA VAL A 16 3.60 14.26 10.37
C VAL A 16 4.69 13.29 9.95
N SER A 17 4.37 12.31 9.11
CA SER A 17 5.38 11.35 8.61
C SER A 17 6.43 12.04 7.75
N LEU A 18 6.05 12.97 6.86
CA LEU A 18 6.99 13.72 6.04
C LEU A 18 7.94 14.56 6.90
N ILE A 19 7.43 15.28 7.90
CA ILE A 19 8.26 16.06 8.83
C ILE A 19 9.20 15.14 9.61
N TYR A 20 8.71 14.01 10.09
CA TYR A 20 9.53 13.05 10.82
C TYR A 20 10.71 12.55 9.96
N PHE A 21 10.42 12.04 8.76
CA PHE A 21 11.46 11.50 7.88
C PHE A 21 12.33 12.57 7.22
N ALA A 22 11.86 13.81 7.05
CA ALA A 22 12.66 14.87 6.44
C ALA A 22 13.50 15.67 7.45
N ALA A 23 12.96 15.95 8.63
CA ALA A 23 13.56 16.90 9.59
C ALA A 23 14.08 16.24 10.87
N ILE A 24 13.48 15.15 11.33
CA ILE A 24 13.84 14.51 12.61
C ILE A 24 14.80 13.34 12.38
N ALA A 25 14.51 12.51 11.38
CA ALA A 25 15.28 11.30 11.07
C ALA A 25 15.53 11.15 9.56
N PRO A 26 16.29 12.06 8.93
CA PRO A 26 16.59 12.04 7.47
C PRO A 26 17.36 10.80 7.00
N GLY A 27 18.00 10.07 7.92
CA GLY A 27 18.68 8.80 7.63
C GLY A 27 17.94 7.56 8.15
N ALA A 28 16.67 7.68 8.53
CA ALA A 28 15.90 6.50 8.96
C ALA A 28 15.65 5.57 7.78
N GLU A 29 16.29 4.41 7.82
CA GLU A 29 16.09 3.33 6.84
C GLU A 29 15.28 2.22 7.49
N ILE A 30 14.11 1.95 6.90
CA ILE A 30 13.24 0.83 7.30
C ILE A 30 13.60 -0.41 6.49
N ALA A 31 14.08 -0.22 5.26
CA ALA A 31 14.53 -1.29 4.40
C ALA A 31 15.62 -0.83 3.44
N GLN A 32 16.24 -1.81 2.77
CA GLN A 32 17.25 -1.54 1.75
C GLN A 32 16.59 -0.96 0.48
N GLY A 33 17.03 0.24 0.10
CA GLY A 33 16.75 0.89 -1.18
C GLY A 33 15.96 2.19 -1.04
N HIS A 34 16.24 3.11 -1.95
CA HIS A 34 15.72 4.48 -1.88
C HIS A 34 14.97 4.86 -3.16
N TRP A 35 13.85 5.56 -3.00
CA TRP A 35 13.17 6.30 -4.06
C TRP A 35 13.23 7.78 -3.74
N PHE A 36 13.66 8.60 -4.71
CA PHE A 36 13.82 10.06 -4.53
C PHE A 36 14.71 10.46 -3.33
N GLY A 37 15.66 9.60 -2.94
CA GLY A 37 16.54 9.84 -1.79
C GLY A 37 15.93 9.52 -0.42
N LEU A 38 14.74 8.92 -0.37
CA LEU A 38 14.07 8.46 0.85
C LEU A 38 13.85 6.94 0.81
N ASP A 39 13.61 6.32 1.97
CA ASP A 39 13.27 4.90 2.06
C ASP A 39 12.11 4.54 1.12
N LYS A 40 12.35 3.57 0.23
CA LYS A 40 11.38 3.22 -0.83
C LYS A 40 10.03 2.74 -0.28
N LYS A 41 10.00 2.09 0.90
CA LYS A 41 8.77 1.58 1.51
C LYS A 41 7.91 2.71 2.04
N ILE A 42 8.53 3.71 2.67
CA ILE A 42 7.82 4.92 3.12
C ILE A 42 7.22 5.69 1.93
N VAL A 43 8.02 5.91 0.89
CA VAL A 43 7.53 6.56 -0.34
C VAL A 43 6.41 5.74 -0.97
N GLY A 44 6.54 4.41 -1.01
CA GLY A 44 5.50 3.49 -1.48
C GLY A 44 4.18 3.64 -0.72
N ILE A 45 4.24 3.72 0.62
CA ILE A 45 3.06 3.95 1.47
C ILE A 45 2.41 5.28 1.14
N TRP A 46 3.16 6.38 1.02
CA TRP A 46 2.62 7.70 0.69
C TRP A 46 1.95 7.73 -0.68
N LEU A 47 2.60 7.18 -1.70
CA LEU A 47 2.04 7.14 -3.05
C LEU A 47 0.78 6.27 -3.13
N ALA A 48 0.81 5.07 -2.55
CA ALA A 48 -0.33 4.17 -2.56
C ALA A 48 -1.52 4.75 -1.78
N SER A 49 -1.27 5.30 -0.58
CA SER A 49 -2.32 5.93 0.23
C SER A 49 -2.91 7.18 -0.45
N LEU A 50 -2.10 7.97 -1.15
CA LEU A 50 -2.59 9.10 -1.95
C LEU A 50 -3.54 8.64 -3.07
N VAL A 51 -3.20 7.55 -3.78
CA VAL A 51 -4.08 6.96 -4.79
C VAL A 51 -5.41 6.52 -4.17
N VAL A 52 -5.35 5.78 -3.06
CA VAL A 52 -6.55 5.26 -2.37
C VAL A 52 -7.45 6.40 -1.88
N VAL A 53 -6.89 7.37 -1.16
CA VAL A 53 -7.65 8.52 -0.63
C VAL A 53 -8.27 9.34 -1.75
N THR A 54 -7.54 9.55 -2.85
CA THR A 54 -8.07 10.28 -4.01
C THR A 54 -9.27 9.55 -4.61
N VAL A 55 -9.17 8.23 -4.80
CA VAL A 55 -10.23 7.42 -5.42
C VAL A 55 -11.45 7.32 -4.51
N MET A 56 -11.24 7.12 -3.21
CA MET A 56 -12.31 7.09 -2.20
C MET A 56 -13.01 8.45 -2.11
N LEU A 57 -12.27 9.56 -2.12
CA LEU A 57 -12.86 10.90 -2.14
C LEU A 57 -13.68 11.14 -3.41
N ILE A 58 -13.18 10.74 -4.58
CA ILE A 58 -13.93 10.88 -5.84
C ILE A 58 -15.19 10.00 -5.81
N ASP A 59 -15.11 8.81 -5.22
CA ASP A 59 -16.25 7.92 -5.03
C ASP A 59 -17.33 8.55 -4.15
N ASP A 60 -16.97 9.14 -3.01
CA ASP A 60 -17.91 9.81 -2.11
C ASP A 60 -18.62 11.02 -2.73
N LEU A 61 -17.94 11.68 -3.68
CA LEU A 61 -18.42 12.88 -4.37
C LEU A 61 -19.24 12.55 -5.62
N LYS A 62 -18.85 11.53 -6.40
CA LYS A 62 -19.40 11.27 -7.74
C LYS A 62 -20.03 9.89 -7.91
N GLY A 63 -19.82 8.96 -6.98
CA GLY A 63 -20.27 7.57 -7.09
C GLY A 63 -19.57 6.82 -8.23
N LEU A 64 -18.40 6.22 -7.95
CA LEU A 64 -17.65 5.48 -8.95
C LEU A 64 -18.19 4.06 -9.13
N SER A 65 -18.07 3.52 -10.34
CA SER A 65 -18.37 2.11 -10.60
C SER A 65 -17.33 1.20 -9.93
N ALA A 66 -17.74 -0.01 -9.54
CA ALA A 66 -16.87 -0.96 -8.83
C ALA A 66 -15.58 -1.28 -9.61
N LEU A 67 -15.65 -1.36 -10.94
CA LEU A 67 -14.48 -1.62 -11.78
C LEU A 67 -13.46 -0.48 -11.74
N VAL A 68 -13.91 0.78 -11.70
CA VAL A 68 -13.00 1.93 -11.60
C VAL A 68 -12.30 1.93 -10.24
N LYS A 69 -13.04 1.66 -9.15
CA LYS A 69 -12.45 1.55 -7.81
C LYS A 69 -11.39 0.44 -7.78
N LEU A 70 -11.73 -0.74 -8.29
CA LEU A 70 -10.82 -1.88 -8.32
C LEU A 70 -9.55 -1.60 -9.15
N PHE A 71 -9.68 -0.92 -10.28
CA PHE A 71 -8.53 -0.54 -11.11
C PHE A 71 -7.51 0.31 -10.34
N PHE A 72 -7.97 1.36 -9.64
CA PHE A 72 -7.06 2.18 -8.88
C PHE A 72 -6.55 1.51 -7.59
N GLN A 73 -7.35 0.64 -6.97
CA GLN A 73 -6.90 -0.19 -5.86
C GLN A 73 -5.77 -1.13 -6.30
N LEU A 74 -5.87 -1.71 -7.51
CA LEU A 74 -4.80 -2.52 -8.11
C LEU A 74 -3.53 -1.69 -8.35
N ILE A 75 -3.67 -0.44 -8.83
CA ILE A 75 -2.52 0.47 -8.96
C ILE A 75 -1.87 0.71 -7.59
N ALA A 76 -2.65 1.04 -6.56
CA ALA A 76 -2.14 1.30 -5.22
C ALA A 76 -1.40 0.08 -4.64
N VAL A 77 -1.98 -1.11 -4.80
CA VAL A 77 -1.35 -2.38 -4.41
C VAL A 77 -0.06 -2.64 -5.20
N GLY A 78 -0.07 -2.38 -6.51
CA GLY A 78 1.13 -2.50 -7.34
C GLY A 78 2.28 -1.62 -6.84
N VAL A 79 1.97 -0.39 -6.40
CA VAL A 79 2.96 0.52 -5.78
C VAL A 79 3.51 -0.06 -4.47
N ILE A 80 2.65 -0.61 -3.62
CA ILE A 80 3.06 -1.26 -2.35
C ILE A 80 4.01 -2.44 -2.64
N ILE A 81 3.64 -3.33 -3.54
CA ILE A 81 4.46 -4.50 -3.91
C ILE A 81 5.79 -4.03 -4.54
N ALA A 82 5.76 -3.05 -5.45
CA ALA A 82 6.97 -2.51 -6.08
C ALA A 82 7.91 -1.83 -5.07
N SER A 83 7.38 -1.27 -3.98
CA SER A 83 8.19 -0.74 -2.88
C SER A 83 8.84 -1.84 -2.01
N GLY A 84 8.49 -3.10 -2.23
CA GLY A 84 9.00 -4.26 -1.48
C GLY A 84 8.25 -4.50 -0.17
N ILE A 85 6.99 -4.11 -0.10
CA ILE A 85 6.09 -4.43 1.02
C ILE A 85 5.23 -5.62 0.59
N GLY A 86 5.36 -6.73 1.31
CA GLY A 86 4.63 -7.96 1.06
C GLY A 86 4.43 -8.78 2.34
N ILE A 87 3.49 -9.72 2.30
CA ILE A 87 3.19 -10.65 3.39
C ILE A 87 4.03 -11.93 3.18
N ASP A 88 5.25 -11.91 3.69
CA ASP A 88 6.21 -13.01 3.47
C ASP A 88 5.92 -14.25 4.31
N PHE A 89 5.28 -14.07 5.47
CA PHE A 89 4.97 -15.14 6.40
C PHE A 89 3.52 -15.04 6.86
N LEU A 90 2.82 -16.17 6.82
CA LEU A 90 1.50 -16.31 7.40
C LEU A 90 1.60 -17.04 8.73
N SER A 91 1.35 -16.33 9.82
CA SER A 91 1.33 -16.90 11.17
C SER A 91 0.16 -17.87 11.32
N ASN A 92 0.45 -19.08 11.78
CA ASN A 92 -0.55 -20.12 12.05
C ASN A 92 -0.76 -20.25 13.58
N PRO A 93 -1.95 -19.94 14.12
CA PRO A 93 -2.20 -20.07 15.55
C PRO A 93 -2.20 -21.54 16.04
N PHE A 94 -2.27 -22.52 15.13
CA PHE A 94 -2.31 -23.94 15.43
C PHE A 94 -1.03 -24.69 15.03
N GLY A 95 0.05 -23.99 14.64
CA GLY A 95 1.26 -24.64 14.14
C GLY A 95 2.36 -23.67 13.70
N PRO A 96 3.38 -24.15 12.96
CA PRO A 96 4.45 -23.30 12.46
C PRO A 96 3.93 -22.31 11.41
N ALA A 97 4.57 -21.14 11.33
CA ALA A 97 4.28 -20.13 10.31
C ALA A 97 4.57 -20.68 8.91
N ILE A 98 3.72 -20.31 7.96
CA ILE A 98 3.85 -20.68 6.55
C ILE A 98 4.71 -19.62 5.87
N ASN A 99 5.87 -20.03 5.35
CA ASN A 99 6.71 -19.15 4.54
C ASN A 99 6.14 -19.09 3.11
N LEU A 100 5.70 -17.91 2.71
CA LEU A 100 5.13 -17.66 1.38
C LEU A 100 6.21 -17.26 0.36
N ASN A 101 7.41 -16.95 0.84
CA ASN A 101 8.54 -16.50 0.03
C ASN A 101 9.30 -17.65 -0.63
N SER A 102 8.57 -18.46 -1.39
CA SER A 102 9.03 -19.73 -1.97
C SER A 102 9.30 -19.66 -3.47
N VAL A 103 8.57 -18.83 -4.21
CA VAL A 103 8.66 -18.74 -5.67
C VAL A 103 8.99 -17.29 -6.05
N TYR A 104 10.25 -17.06 -6.43
CA TYR A 104 10.73 -15.76 -6.88
C TYR A 104 10.72 -15.67 -8.40
N ILE A 105 10.06 -14.64 -8.92
CA ILE A 105 10.02 -14.28 -10.32
C ILE A 105 10.81 -12.98 -10.47
N PRO A 106 11.99 -12.99 -11.11
CA PRO A 106 12.74 -11.76 -11.36
C PRO A 106 12.02 -10.96 -12.45
N VAL A 107 11.67 -9.71 -12.13
CA VAL A 107 11.06 -8.75 -13.06
C VAL A 107 12.01 -7.58 -13.21
N ASN A 108 12.54 -7.39 -14.42
CA ASN A 108 13.39 -6.25 -14.74
C ASN A 108 12.51 -5.06 -15.10
N LEU A 109 12.50 -4.04 -14.25
CA LEU A 109 11.77 -2.79 -14.47
C LEU A 109 12.73 -1.62 -14.34
N PHE A 110 12.79 -0.76 -15.37
CA PHE A 110 13.60 0.47 -15.37
C PHE A 110 15.08 0.24 -14.96
N GLY A 111 15.68 -0.87 -15.38
CA GLY A 111 17.07 -1.21 -15.07
C GLY A 111 17.31 -1.77 -13.66
N THR A 112 16.25 -1.99 -12.88
CA THR A 112 16.31 -2.63 -11.55
C THR A 112 15.62 -3.99 -11.59
N THR A 113 16.27 -5.02 -11.03
CA THR A 113 15.69 -6.36 -10.89
C THR A 113 14.85 -6.41 -9.61
N TYR A 114 13.54 -6.54 -9.77
CA TYR A 114 12.61 -6.77 -8.67
C TYR A 114 12.42 -8.28 -8.49
N HIS A 115 12.46 -8.75 -7.26
CA HIS A 115 12.14 -10.14 -6.92
C HIS A 115 10.69 -10.22 -6.46
N PHE A 116 9.80 -10.53 -7.41
CA PHE A 116 8.39 -10.75 -7.12
C PHE A 116 8.20 -12.13 -6.52
N SER A 117 7.55 -12.21 -5.38
CA SER A 117 7.26 -13.47 -4.70
C SER A 117 5.81 -13.85 -4.93
N LEU A 118 5.57 -14.84 -5.78
CA LEU A 118 4.24 -15.09 -6.34
C LEU A 118 3.15 -15.21 -5.27
N TRP A 119 3.41 -15.97 -4.21
CA TRP A 119 2.42 -16.22 -3.16
C TRP A 119 2.32 -15.07 -2.15
N SER A 120 3.45 -14.47 -1.78
CA SER A 120 3.48 -13.30 -0.87
C SER A 120 2.74 -12.12 -1.50
N ASP A 121 3.03 -11.83 -2.77
CA ASP A 121 2.50 -10.66 -3.47
C ASP A 121 1.02 -10.84 -3.85
N LEU A 122 0.62 -12.04 -4.26
CA LEU A 122 -0.80 -12.34 -4.51
C LEU A 122 -1.63 -12.22 -3.23
N LEU A 123 -1.13 -12.76 -2.10
CA LEU A 123 -1.81 -12.63 -0.82
C LEU A 123 -1.89 -11.16 -0.40
N THR A 124 -0.80 -10.41 -0.54
CA THR A 124 -0.75 -8.97 -0.26
C THR A 124 -1.80 -8.22 -1.07
N ALA A 125 -1.92 -8.53 -2.37
CA ALA A 125 -2.89 -7.89 -3.25
C ALA A 125 -4.33 -8.17 -2.85
N VAL A 126 -4.67 -9.45 -2.65
CA VAL A 126 -6.02 -9.86 -2.23
C VAL A 126 -6.35 -9.26 -0.88
N TRP A 127 -5.41 -9.27 0.06
CA TRP A 127 -5.60 -8.73 1.41
C TRP A 127 -5.87 -7.22 1.39
N LEU A 128 -5.01 -6.43 0.72
CA LEU A 128 -5.17 -4.98 0.69
C LEU A 128 -6.46 -4.56 -0.04
N ILE A 129 -6.77 -5.17 -1.20
CA ILE A 129 -8.01 -4.91 -1.92
C ILE A 129 -9.22 -5.31 -1.08
N GLY A 130 -9.17 -6.48 -0.45
CA GLY A 130 -10.21 -6.95 0.46
C GLY A 130 -10.47 -5.96 1.58
N MET A 131 -9.43 -5.54 2.30
CA MET A 131 -9.54 -4.59 3.41
C MET A 131 -10.08 -3.23 2.96
N MET A 132 -9.64 -2.69 1.82
CA MET A 132 -10.17 -1.43 1.28
C MET A 132 -11.66 -1.51 0.99
N ASN A 133 -12.14 -2.62 0.42
CA ASN A 133 -13.56 -2.80 0.11
C ASN A 133 -14.39 -3.11 1.37
N VAL A 134 -13.87 -3.90 2.32
CA VAL A 134 -14.55 -4.21 3.58
C VAL A 134 -14.76 -2.95 4.41
N VAL A 135 -13.74 -2.10 4.56
CA VAL A 135 -13.86 -0.84 5.32
C VAL A 135 -14.88 0.10 4.66
N ASN A 136 -14.83 0.26 3.33
CA ASN A 136 -15.81 1.07 2.59
C ASN A 136 -17.23 0.51 2.73
N PHE A 137 -17.39 -0.81 2.70
CA PHE A 137 -18.69 -1.45 2.90
C PHE A 137 -19.27 -1.19 4.29
N ILE A 138 -18.44 -1.24 5.34
CA ILE A 138 -18.88 -1.00 6.72
C ILE A 138 -19.26 0.47 6.95
N ASP A 139 -18.54 1.43 6.36
CA ASP A 139 -18.86 2.86 6.50
C ASP A 139 -20.20 3.25 5.82
N GLY A 140 -20.65 2.44 4.87
CA GLY A 140 -21.93 2.60 4.18
C GLY A 140 -23.14 1.93 4.85
N VAL A 141 -22.95 1.13 5.91
CA VAL A 141 -24.00 0.46 6.69
C VAL A 141 -24.36 1.30 7.91
#